data_AF-A0A4R3Z6L5-F1
#
_entry.id   AF-A0A4R3Z6L5-F1
#
_cell.length_a   1.000
_cell.length_b   1.000
_cell.length_c   1.000
_cell.angle_alpha   90.00
_cell.angle_beta   90.00
_cell.angle_gamma   90.00
#
_symmetry.space_group_name_H-M   'P 1'
#
loop_
_entity.id
_entity.type
_entity.pdbx_description
1 polymer ?
#
loop_
_entity_poly.entity_id
_entity_poly.type
_entity_poly.pdbx_seq_one_letter_code
_entity_poly.pdbx_strand_id
1 'polypeptide(L)'
;MPELPEVETVRQTLRQFILDEEILGIDVYYDKIINGDTNEFVNRLTHQTIREIDRYGKYLIFLLDEDAFVSHLRMEGKYHIVDSHEPVDKHTHVVFHLKNHRDLRYIDTRKFGRMELTDLYHYRELEPLKKLGKEPFDISDEELYALLHKTSLPIKSALLDQSIMCGIGNIYANEICFLMKIDPRTKASRLSKKRVHELRNIAIEVLKSAIAQGGTTIHSFDANGIHGLFQVKLNVHVQKICPVCQGEIKKIVVNQRGTYYCPHCQKRRY
;
A
#
# COMPACT_ATOMS: atom_id res chain seq x y z
N MET A 1 -4.68 -5.25 -4.92
CA MET A 1 -4.49 -4.48 -3.68
C MET A 1 -3.18 -3.75 -3.84
N PRO A 2 -3.18 -2.42 -4.01
CA PRO A 2 -1.98 -1.62 -3.92
C PRO A 2 -1.22 -1.94 -2.62
N GLU A 3 0.09 -2.17 -2.74
CA GLU A 3 0.98 -2.31 -1.61
C GLU A 3 1.75 -0.99 -1.43
N LEU A 4 2.72 -0.92 -0.51
CA LEU A 4 3.41 0.33 -0.21
C LEU A 4 3.96 1.06 -1.44
N PRO A 5 4.63 0.39 -2.39
CA PRO A 5 5.19 1.07 -3.57
C PRO A 5 4.13 1.72 -4.47
N GLU A 6 2.98 1.06 -4.67
CA GLU A 6 1.90 1.64 -5.47
C GLU A 6 1.25 2.82 -4.75
N VAL A 7 1.04 2.72 -3.43
CA VAL A 7 0.47 3.82 -2.64
C VAL A 7 1.45 5.02 -2.61
N GLU A 8 2.75 4.77 -2.49
CA GLU A 8 3.77 5.81 -2.57
C GLU A 8 3.81 6.48 -3.95
N THR A 9 3.63 5.71 -5.02
CA THR A 9 3.54 6.26 -6.37
C THR A 9 2.31 7.17 -6.49
N VAL A 10 1.14 6.73 -6.03
CA VAL A 10 -0.07 7.57 -6.01
C VAL A 10 0.16 8.84 -5.18
N ARG A 11 0.78 8.73 -4.00
CA ARG A 11 1.10 9.88 -3.14
C ARG A 11 1.97 10.91 -3.88
N GLN A 12 3.08 10.46 -4.48
CA GLN A 12 3.99 11.35 -5.21
C GLN A 12 3.30 12.04 -6.37
N THR A 13 2.46 11.32 -7.12
CA THR A 13 1.73 11.90 -8.24
C THR A 13 0.69 12.90 -7.77
N LEU A 14 -0.16 12.54 -6.80
CA LEU A 14 -1.15 13.49 -6.27
C LEU A 14 -0.48 14.77 -5.77
N ARG A 15 0.65 14.65 -5.07
CA ARG A 15 1.40 15.81 -4.60
C ARG A 15 1.82 16.78 -5.70
N GLN A 16 2.12 16.28 -6.90
CA GLN A 16 2.51 17.14 -8.02
C GLN A 16 1.35 17.94 -8.58
N PHE A 17 0.10 17.48 -8.39
CA PHE A 17 -1.05 18.02 -9.09
C PHE A 17 -2.07 18.73 -8.21
N ILE A 18 -2.18 18.40 -6.92
CA ILE A 18 -3.26 18.92 -6.06
C ILE A 18 -2.79 19.56 -4.75
N LEU A 19 -1.48 19.70 -4.52
CA LEU A 19 -1.03 20.50 -3.39
C LEU A 19 -1.40 21.97 -3.59
N ASP A 20 -1.71 22.62 -2.48
CA ASP A 20 -2.16 24.01 -2.37
C ASP A 20 -3.48 24.30 -3.10
N GLU A 21 -4.22 23.26 -3.49
CA GLU A 21 -5.58 23.39 -4.04
C GLU A 21 -6.62 23.38 -2.91
N GLU A 22 -7.55 24.33 -3.00
CA GLU A 22 -8.70 24.46 -2.10
C GLU A 22 -9.84 23.53 -2.57
N ILE A 23 -10.45 22.81 -1.63
CA ILE A 23 -11.62 21.97 -1.87
C ILE A 23 -12.87 22.86 -1.80
N LEU A 24 -13.55 23.10 -2.92
CA LEU A 24 -14.75 23.93 -2.98
C LEU A 24 -16.03 23.19 -2.56
N GLY A 25 -16.01 21.86 -2.61
CA GLY A 25 -17.14 21.02 -2.23
C GLY A 25 -16.81 19.55 -2.43
N ILE A 26 -17.62 18.69 -1.80
CA ILE A 26 -17.43 17.24 -1.86
C ILE A 26 -18.76 16.55 -2.11
N ASP A 27 -18.84 15.80 -3.21
CA ASP A 27 -19.96 14.91 -3.50
C ASP A 27 -19.62 13.48 -3.05
N VAL A 28 -20.51 12.88 -2.27
CA VAL A 28 -20.40 11.48 -1.83
C VAL A 28 -21.57 10.68 -2.40
N TYR A 29 -21.30 9.81 -3.38
CA TYR A 29 -22.31 8.95 -4.01
C TYR A 29 -22.44 7.58 -3.32
N TYR A 30 -21.52 7.24 -2.43
CA TYR A 30 -21.57 6.00 -1.66
C TYR A 30 -21.04 6.18 -0.24
N ASP A 31 -21.94 6.54 0.68
CA ASP A 31 -21.66 6.89 2.07
C ASP A 31 -20.81 5.85 2.82
N LYS A 32 -20.96 4.56 2.52
CA LYS A 32 -20.22 3.48 3.22
C LYS A 32 -18.71 3.48 2.93
N ILE A 33 -18.20 4.32 2.02
CA ILE A 33 -16.77 4.60 1.91
C ILE A 33 -16.30 5.48 3.06
N ILE A 34 -17.12 6.42 3.54
CA ILE A 34 -16.79 7.24 4.70
C ILE A 34 -17.00 6.39 5.96
N ASN A 35 -15.94 6.23 6.75
CA ASN A 35 -16.02 5.65 8.08
C ASN A 35 -16.26 6.78 9.07
N GLY A 36 -17.50 6.91 9.56
CA GLY A 36 -17.93 8.04 10.39
C GLY A 36 -19.16 8.72 9.80
N ASP A 37 -19.36 10.00 10.15
CA ASP A 37 -20.46 10.81 9.63
C ASP A 37 -20.06 11.49 8.31
N THR A 38 -20.80 11.19 7.23
CA THR A 38 -20.54 11.76 5.89
C THR A 38 -20.72 13.28 5.88
N ASN A 39 -21.73 13.81 6.57
CA ASN A 39 -21.97 15.26 6.57
C ASN A 39 -20.87 15.99 7.32
N GLU A 40 -20.39 15.43 8.44
CA GLU A 40 -19.23 15.97 9.15
C GLU A 40 -17.99 15.96 8.25
N PHE A 41 -17.71 14.84 7.58
CA PHE A 41 -16.60 14.72 6.63
C PHE A 41 -16.66 15.80 5.54
N VAL A 42 -17.82 15.99 4.90
CA VAL A 42 -18.01 16.99 3.85
C VAL A 42 -17.86 18.41 4.41
N ASN A 43 -18.56 18.73 5.49
CA ASN A 43 -18.60 20.08 6.05
C ASN A 43 -17.23 20.53 6.56
N ARG A 44 -16.48 19.63 7.22
CA ARG A 44 -15.18 19.99 7.77
C ARG A 44 -14.15 20.19 6.67
N LEU A 45 -14.08 19.30 5.67
CA LEU A 45 -13.04 19.37 4.63
C LEU A 45 -13.30 20.43 3.55
N THR A 46 -14.55 20.88 3.38
CA THR A 46 -14.89 21.93 2.40
C THR A 46 -14.27 23.28 2.81
N HIS A 47 -13.78 24.03 1.82
CA HIS A 47 -13.03 25.28 1.94
C HIS A 47 -11.64 25.19 2.59
N GLN A 48 -11.16 23.98 2.87
CA GLN A 48 -9.77 23.78 3.27
C GLN A 48 -8.87 23.52 2.07
N THR A 49 -7.60 23.87 2.22
CA THR A 49 -6.53 23.69 1.24
C THR A 49 -5.74 22.42 1.55
N ILE A 50 -5.45 21.61 0.53
CA ILE A 50 -4.60 20.42 0.69
C ILE A 50 -3.14 20.88 0.82
N ARG A 51 -2.58 20.79 2.03
CA ARG A 51 -1.21 21.23 2.34
C ARG A 51 -0.17 20.17 2.11
N GLU A 52 -0.52 18.93 2.39
CA GLU A 52 0.40 17.81 2.25
C GLU A 52 -0.35 16.49 2.04
N ILE A 53 0.31 15.52 1.41
CA ILE A 53 -0.15 14.14 1.30
C ILE A 53 0.96 13.23 1.82
N ASP A 54 0.76 12.73 3.04
CA ASP A 54 1.62 11.73 3.68
C ASP A 54 1.15 10.31 3.32
N ARG A 55 1.96 9.31 3.67
CA ARG A 55 1.63 7.89 3.58
C ARG A 55 2.22 7.14 4.75
N TYR A 56 1.42 6.26 5.32
CA TYR A 56 1.89 5.30 6.31
C TYR A 56 1.39 3.90 5.96
N GLY A 57 2.33 2.97 5.73
CA GLY A 57 2.04 1.65 5.19
C GLY A 57 1.33 1.73 3.83
N LYS A 58 0.04 1.37 3.81
CA LYS A 58 -0.82 1.33 2.60
C LYS A 58 -1.94 2.37 2.63
N TYR A 59 -1.81 3.37 3.48
CA TYR A 59 -2.77 4.45 3.67
C TYR A 59 -2.19 5.74 3.11
N LEU A 60 -3.00 6.50 2.39
CA LEU A 60 -2.76 7.91 2.07
C LEU A 60 -3.33 8.75 3.19
N ILE A 61 -2.64 9.83 3.56
CA ILE A 61 -3.11 10.79 4.55
C ILE A 61 -3.07 12.16 3.89
N PHE A 62 -4.23 12.77 3.68
CA PHE A 62 -4.33 14.12 3.16
C PHE A 62 -4.39 15.05 4.35
N LEU A 63 -3.39 15.94 4.45
CA LEU A 63 -3.26 16.94 5.49
C LEU A 63 -3.71 18.28 4.89
N LEU A 64 -4.76 18.86 5.46
CA LEU A 64 -5.34 20.12 5.00
C LEU A 64 -4.91 21.26 5.95
N ASP A 65 -5.67 22.35 6.00
CA ASP A 65 -5.38 23.50 6.85
C ASP A 65 -5.57 23.18 8.35
N GLU A 66 -6.71 22.59 8.69
CA GLU A 66 -7.12 22.31 10.08
C GLU A 66 -7.33 20.82 10.33
N ASP A 67 -7.75 20.09 9.29
CA ASP A 67 -8.12 18.69 9.36
C ASP A 67 -7.23 17.80 8.51
N ALA A 68 -7.34 16.50 8.75
CA ALA A 68 -6.80 15.50 7.86
C ALA A 68 -7.84 14.43 7.55
N PHE A 69 -7.62 13.67 6.48
CA PHE A 69 -8.33 12.42 6.30
C PHE A 69 -7.42 11.31 5.82
N VAL A 70 -7.71 10.11 6.31
CA VAL A 70 -7.00 8.88 5.98
C VAL A 70 -7.77 8.15 4.89
N SER A 71 -7.11 7.77 3.82
CA SER A 71 -7.68 7.03 2.69
C SER A 71 -6.96 5.70 2.45
N HIS A 72 -7.71 4.62 2.33
CA HIS A 72 -7.17 3.30 2.01
C HIS A 72 -7.80 2.74 0.73
N LEU A 73 -7.01 2.63 -0.33
CA LEU A 73 -7.43 2.19 -1.67
C LEU A 73 -7.97 0.74 -1.72
N ARG A 74 -7.59 -0.09 -0.74
CA ARG A 74 -7.94 -1.52 -0.67
C ARG A 74 -7.58 -2.23 -1.97
N MET A 75 -8.53 -2.85 -2.67
CA MET A 75 -8.22 -3.79 -3.74
C MET A 75 -8.01 -3.09 -5.09
N GLU A 76 -8.95 -2.20 -5.44
CA GLU A 76 -9.12 -1.59 -6.77
C GLU A 76 -9.41 -0.08 -6.69
N GLY A 77 -9.38 0.50 -5.49
CA GLY A 77 -9.52 1.94 -5.30
C GLY A 77 -8.44 2.71 -6.03
N LYS A 78 -8.85 3.86 -6.60
CA LYS A 78 -7.96 4.74 -7.34
C LYS A 78 -8.42 6.18 -7.31
N TYR A 79 -7.45 7.09 -7.47
CA TYR A 79 -7.70 8.51 -7.60
C TYR A 79 -7.43 8.95 -9.03
N HIS A 80 -8.35 9.71 -9.59
CA HIS A 80 -8.20 10.38 -10.88
C HIS A 80 -8.31 11.89 -10.68
N ILE A 81 -7.51 12.64 -11.43
CA ILE A 81 -7.62 14.10 -11.50
C ILE A 81 -8.08 14.42 -12.91
N VAL A 82 -9.25 15.01 -13.04
CA VAL A 82 -9.93 15.26 -14.33
C VAL A 82 -10.53 16.65 -14.34
N ASP A 83 -10.88 17.17 -15.52
CA ASP A 83 -11.59 18.45 -15.60
C ASP A 83 -13.01 18.32 -15.02
N SER A 84 -13.46 19.30 -14.25
CA SER A 84 -14.74 19.21 -13.53
C SER A 84 -15.97 19.06 -14.45
N HIS A 85 -15.86 19.43 -15.74
CA HIS A 85 -16.94 19.24 -16.71
C HIS A 85 -17.09 17.80 -17.21
N GLU A 86 -16.09 16.93 -16.97
CA GLU A 86 -16.14 15.56 -17.44
C GLU A 86 -17.24 14.78 -16.71
N PRO A 87 -18.02 13.92 -17.41
CA PRO A 87 -19.10 13.17 -16.79
C PRO A 87 -18.57 12.24 -15.68
N VAL A 88 -19.35 12.11 -14.61
CA VAL A 88 -19.03 11.21 -13.49
C VAL A 88 -19.31 9.76 -13.91
N ASP A 89 -18.29 8.90 -13.85
CA ASP A 89 -18.45 7.46 -14.12
C ASP A 89 -19.19 6.75 -12.98
N LYS A 90 -19.92 5.67 -13.30
CA LYS A 90 -20.70 4.84 -12.38
C LYS A 90 -19.92 4.34 -11.15
N HIS A 91 -18.61 4.14 -11.29
CA HIS A 91 -17.76 3.64 -10.20
C HIS A 91 -17.08 4.74 -9.40
N THR A 92 -17.36 6.01 -9.70
CA THR A 92 -16.94 7.16 -8.90
C THR A 92 -17.84 7.26 -7.68
N HIS A 93 -17.23 7.33 -6.50
CA HIS A 93 -17.98 7.33 -5.24
C HIS A 93 -17.78 8.57 -4.38
N VAL A 94 -16.63 9.25 -4.53
CA VAL A 94 -16.35 10.51 -3.86
C VAL A 94 -15.70 11.44 -4.88
N VAL A 95 -16.16 12.67 -4.96
CA VAL A 95 -15.61 13.73 -5.81
C VAL A 95 -15.28 14.92 -4.94
N PHE A 96 -14.02 15.35 -4.95
CA PHE A 96 -13.57 16.60 -4.35
C PHE A 96 -13.43 17.63 -5.47
N HIS A 97 -14.25 18.67 -5.45
CA HIS A 97 -14.20 19.75 -6.43
C HIS A 97 -13.09 20.72 -6.04
N LEU A 98 -12.08 20.90 -6.87
CA LEU A 98 -10.92 21.75 -6.58
C LEU A 98 -11.08 23.13 -7.24
N LYS A 99 -10.48 24.14 -6.63
CA LYS A 99 -10.56 25.54 -7.09
C LYS A 99 -10.03 25.77 -8.50
N ASN A 100 -9.06 24.98 -8.95
CA ASN A 100 -8.48 25.05 -10.29
C ASN A 100 -9.34 24.43 -11.41
N HIS A 101 -10.66 24.26 -11.20
CA HIS A 101 -11.60 23.66 -12.15
C HIS A 101 -11.32 22.18 -12.50
N ARG A 102 -10.60 21.48 -11.62
CA ARG A 102 -10.41 20.03 -11.69
C ARG A 102 -11.11 19.34 -10.53
N ASP A 103 -11.45 18.08 -10.73
CA ASP A 103 -11.97 17.20 -9.70
C ASP A 103 -10.93 16.16 -9.31
N LEU A 104 -10.74 15.93 -8.02
CA LEU A 104 -10.12 14.71 -7.51
C LEU A 104 -11.23 13.68 -7.28
N ARG A 105 -11.26 12.62 -8.09
CA ARG A 105 -12.30 11.59 -8.06
C ARG A 105 -11.77 10.29 -7.50
N TYR A 106 -12.43 9.76 -6.47
CA TYR A 106 -12.18 8.41 -5.96
C TYR A 106 -13.10 7.39 -6.63
N ILE A 107 -12.48 6.43 -7.30
CA ILE A 107 -13.16 5.38 -8.07
C ILE A 107 -12.86 4.03 -7.43
N ASP A 108 -13.89 3.21 -7.21
CA ASP A 108 -13.72 1.85 -6.69
C ASP A 108 -14.83 0.91 -7.17
N THR A 109 -14.50 0.05 -8.12
CA THR A 109 -15.40 -0.99 -8.67
C THR A 109 -15.97 -1.93 -7.61
N ARG A 110 -15.23 -2.16 -6.51
CA ARG A 110 -15.57 -3.12 -5.45
C ARG A 110 -16.08 -2.49 -4.16
N LYS A 111 -16.03 -1.17 -4.05
CA LYS A 111 -16.53 -0.39 -2.90
C LYS A 111 -15.90 -0.79 -1.56
N PHE A 112 -14.63 -1.21 -1.60
CA PHE A 112 -13.89 -1.62 -0.40
C PHE A 112 -13.11 -0.48 0.23
N GLY A 113 -12.80 0.55 -0.56
CA GLY A 113 -12.17 1.79 -0.14
C GLY A 113 -12.77 2.36 1.13
N ARG A 114 -11.93 2.96 1.97
CA ARG A 114 -12.39 3.67 3.16
C ARG A 114 -11.69 5.01 3.26
N MET A 115 -12.44 6.02 3.67
CA MET A 115 -11.95 7.33 4.05
C MET A 115 -12.44 7.66 5.45
N GLU A 116 -11.59 8.29 6.26
CA GLU A 116 -11.94 8.63 7.64
C GLU A 116 -11.37 10.00 7.98
N LEU A 117 -12.24 10.90 8.45
CA LEU A 117 -11.85 12.21 8.93
C LEU A 117 -11.06 12.07 10.24
N THR A 118 -10.03 12.90 10.42
CA THR A 118 -9.19 12.87 11.61
C THR A 118 -8.52 14.21 11.88
N ASP A 119 -7.87 14.30 13.04
CA ASP A 119 -7.10 15.46 13.44
C ASP A 119 -5.76 15.52 12.68
N LEU A 120 -5.35 16.74 12.32
CA LEU A 120 -4.14 17.01 11.55
C LEU A 120 -2.85 16.47 12.19
N TYR A 121 -2.79 16.43 13.52
CA TYR A 121 -1.58 16.08 14.27
C TYR A 121 -1.60 14.65 14.84
N HIS A 122 -2.79 14.10 15.08
CA HIS A 122 -2.96 12.80 15.75
C HIS A 122 -3.47 11.67 14.85
N TYR A 123 -3.49 11.85 13.52
CA TYR A 123 -3.97 10.84 12.57
C TYR A 123 -3.31 9.46 12.75
N ARG A 124 -2.04 9.38 13.21
CA ARG A 124 -1.35 8.09 13.46
C ARG A 124 -1.89 7.32 14.66
N GLU A 125 -2.64 7.98 15.55
CA GLU A 125 -3.30 7.35 16.71
C GLU A 125 -4.67 6.76 16.38
N LEU A 126 -5.18 7.01 15.17
CA LEU A 126 -6.43 6.47 14.69
C LEU A 126 -6.28 4.98 14.37
N GLU A 127 -7.30 4.18 14.67
CA GLU A 127 -7.38 2.80 14.19
C GLU A 127 -7.77 2.80 12.70
N PRO A 128 -7.11 2.02 11.82
CA PRO A 128 -6.13 0.98 12.13
C PRO A 128 -4.66 1.43 12.13
N LEU A 129 -4.35 2.70 11.85
CA LEU A 129 -2.97 3.21 11.77
C LEU A 129 -2.17 2.97 13.06
N LYS A 130 -2.81 3.14 14.23
CA LYS A 130 -2.23 2.90 15.55
C LYS A 130 -1.70 1.48 15.75
N LYS A 131 -2.29 0.49 15.08
CA LYS A 131 -1.87 -0.93 15.16
C LYS A 131 -0.83 -1.33 14.14
N LEU A 132 -0.48 -0.43 13.22
CA LEU A 132 0.55 -0.72 12.23
C LEU A 132 1.92 -0.73 12.89
N GLY A 133 2.72 -1.74 12.53
CA GLY A 133 4.15 -1.74 12.81
C GLY A 133 4.85 -0.65 12.01
N LYS A 134 6.10 -0.38 12.38
CA LYS A 134 6.96 0.57 11.65
C LYS A 134 7.16 0.13 10.20
N GLU A 135 7.47 1.09 9.34
CA GLU A 135 7.84 0.80 7.96
C GLU A 135 9.19 0.08 7.88
N PRO A 136 9.45 -0.69 6.82
CA PRO A 136 10.75 -1.33 6.59
C PRO A 136 11.94 -0.37 6.67
N PHE A 137 11.73 0.91 6.30
CA PHE A 137 12.76 1.95 6.31
C PHE A 137 13.12 2.42 7.73
N ASP A 138 12.16 2.38 8.66
CA ASP A 138 12.26 3.00 9.99
C ASP A 138 12.45 1.98 11.12
N ILE A 139 12.02 0.74 10.93
CA ILE A 139 12.17 -0.32 11.94
C ILE A 139 13.64 -0.69 12.13
N SER A 140 14.10 -0.85 13.37
CA SER A 140 15.44 -1.36 13.66
C SER A 140 15.51 -2.90 13.57
N ASP A 141 16.73 -3.44 13.45
CA ASP A 141 16.92 -4.89 13.38
C ASP A 141 16.52 -5.57 14.70
N GLU A 142 16.78 -4.91 15.83
CA GLU A 142 16.44 -5.37 17.17
C GLU A 142 14.92 -5.43 17.37
N GLU A 143 14.20 -4.39 16.95
CA GLU A 143 12.74 -4.35 17.00
C GLU A 143 12.12 -5.44 16.12
N LEU A 144 12.55 -5.54 14.86
CA LEU A 144 12.05 -6.54 13.94
C LEU A 144 12.35 -7.97 14.45
N TYR A 145 13.55 -8.19 15.00
CA TYR A 145 13.91 -9.48 15.59
C TYR A 145 12.97 -9.84 16.75
N ALA A 146 12.72 -8.90 17.67
CA ALA A 146 11.84 -9.12 18.81
C ALA A 146 10.41 -9.44 18.38
N LEU A 147 9.87 -8.75 17.37
CA LEU A 147 8.53 -9.01 16.83
C LEU A 147 8.44 -10.38 16.14
N LEU A 148 9.39 -10.73 15.28
CA LEU A 148 9.41 -12.02 14.58
C LEU A 148 9.57 -13.22 15.53
N HIS A 149 10.25 -13.05 16.68
CA HIS A 149 10.42 -14.11 17.68
C HIS A 149 9.22 -14.31 18.59
N LYS A 150 8.30 -13.34 18.65
CA LYS A 150 7.03 -13.48 19.37
C LYS A 150 5.96 -14.22 18.58
N THR A 151 6.18 -14.48 17.29
CA THR A 151 5.21 -15.15 16.42
C THR A 151 5.65 -16.55 15.97
N SER A 152 4.68 -17.45 15.85
CA SER A 152 4.85 -18.80 15.30
C SER A 152 4.53 -18.86 13.80
N LEU A 153 4.14 -17.73 13.20
CA LEU A 153 3.73 -17.64 11.81
C LEU A 153 4.87 -18.03 10.85
N PRO A 154 4.53 -18.62 9.69
CA PRO A 154 5.44 -18.68 8.55
C PRO A 154 5.99 -17.30 8.17
N ILE A 155 7.22 -17.23 7.68
CA ILE A 155 7.91 -15.98 7.35
C ILE A 155 7.12 -15.16 6.34
N LYS A 156 6.50 -15.81 5.34
CA LYS A 156 5.63 -15.10 4.41
C LYS A 156 4.41 -14.50 5.12
N SER A 157 3.77 -15.24 6.01
CA SER A 157 2.62 -14.74 6.76
C SER A 157 3.02 -13.59 7.69
N ALA A 158 4.20 -13.66 8.31
CA ALA A 158 4.74 -12.59 9.15
C ALA A 158 5.03 -11.30 8.34
N LEU A 159 5.55 -11.42 7.11
CA LEU A 159 5.72 -10.27 6.21
C LEU A 159 4.40 -9.64 5.75
N LEU A 160 3.30 -10.38 5.80
CA LEU A 160 1.96 -9.86 5.49
C LEU A 160 1.27 -9.24 6.72
N ASP A 161 1.77 -9.51 7.91
CA ASP A 161 1.25 -8.96 9.15
C ASP A 161 1.65 -7.50 9.28
N GLN A 162 0.69 -6.61 9.07
CA GLN A 162 0.94 -5.18 9.08
C GLN A 162 1.32 -4.64 10.47
N SER A 163 1.14 -5.42 11.54
CA SER A 163 1.59 -5.06 12.89
C SER A 163 3.08 -5.35 13.13
N ILE A 164 3.69 -6.23 12.33
CA ILE A 164 5.13 -6.52 12.41
C ILE A 164 5.92 -5.49 11.60
N MET A 165 5.56 -5.36 10.32
CA MET A 165 6.20 -4.45 9.39
C MET A 165 5.17 -4.08 8.32
N CYS A 166 4.73 -2.83 8.30
CA CYS A 166 3.63 -2.43 7.44
C CYS A 166 4.07 -2.20 5.98
N GLY A 167 3.10 -2.14 5.07
CA GLY A 167 3.37 -1.79 3.67
C GLY A 167 3.64 -2.97 2.74
N ILE A 168 4.18 -4.08 3.23
CA ILE A 168 4.42 -5.28 2.42
C ILE A 168 3.11 -6.05 2.22
N GLY A 169 2.80 -6.41 0.97
CA GLY A 169 1.67 -7.27 0.63
C GLY A 169 2.13 -8.55 -0.06
N ASN A 170 1.23 -9.16 -0.83
CA ASN A 170 1.43 -10.51 -1.33
C ASN A 170 2.52 -10.58 -2.41
N ILE A 171 2.63 -9.57 -3.26
CA ILE A 171 3.63 -9.53 -4.33
C ILE A 171 5.02 -9.46 -3.68
N TYR A 172 5.27 -8.39 -2.92
CA TYR A 172 6.58 -8.14 -2.36
C TYR A 172 6.99 -9.18 -1.31
N ALA A 173 6.04 -9.78 -0.57
CA ALA A 173 6.38 -10.89 0.33
C ALA A 173 6.89 -12.14 -0.41
N ASN A 174 6.39 -12.45 -1.60
CA ASN A 174 6.94 -13.57 -2.40
C ASN A 174 8.36 -13.25 -2.89
N GLU A 175 8.56 -12.04 -3.42
CA GLU A 175 9.85 -11.57 -3.94
C GLU A 175 10.92 -11.52 -2.83
N ILE A 176 10.58 -10.97 -1.66
CA ILE A 176 11.46 -10.93 -0.49
C ILE A 176 11.86 -12.35 -0.07
N CYS A 177 10.91 -13.30 0.02
CA CYS A 177 11.23 -14.69 0.36
C CYS A 177 12.15 -15.35 -0.67
N PHE A 178 11.96 -15.04 -1.96
CA PHE A 178 12.79 -15.57 -3.04
C PHE A 178 14.22 -15.05 -2.97
N LEU A 179 14.40 -13.73 -2.85
CA LEU A 179 15.72 -13.11 -2.73
C LEU A 179 16.46 -13.57 -1.47
N MET A 180 15.71 -13.76 -0.37
CA MET A 180 16.21 -14.35 0.87
C MET A 180 16.53 -15.86 0.75
N LYS A 181 16.22 -16.50 -0.38
CA LYS A 181 16.37 -17.95 -0.60
C LYS A 181 15.74 -18.79 0.52
N ILE A 182 14.62 -18.32 1.06
CA ILE A 182 13.92 -18.95 2.20
C ILE A 182 12.58 -19.53 1.76
N ASP A 183 12.28 -20.76 2.18
CA ASP A 183 10.95 -21.33 1.97
C ASP A 183 9.91 -20.45 2.70
N PRO A 184 8.84 -19.99 2.03
CA PRO A 184 7.83 -19.10 2.61
C PRO A 184 7.11 -19.71 3.83
N ARG A 185 7.20 -21.04 4.02
CA ARG A 185 6.63 -21.78 5.15
C ARG A 185 7.56 -21.88 6.37
N THR A 186 8.80 -21.40 6.26
CA THR A 186 9.76 -21.38 7.38
C THR A 186 9.20 -20.52 8.52
N LYS A 187 9.23 -20.98 9.77
CA LYS A 187 8.76 -20.17 10.92
C LYS A 187 9.60 -18.90 11.06
N ALA A 188 8.94 -17.75 11.23
CA ALA A 188 9.60 -16.45 11.39
C ALA A 188 10.56 -16.40 12.59
N SER A 189 10.14 -16.98 13.72
CA SER A 189 10.90 -17.08 14.96
C SER A 189 12.16 -17.97 14.90
N ARG A 190 12.48 -18.56 13.74
CA ARG A 190 13.72 -19.33 13.52
C ARG A 190 14.83 -18.51 12.87
N LEU A 191 14.56 -17.28 12.44
CA LEU A 191 15.57 -16.45 11.79
C LEU A 191 16.56 -15.94 12.84
N SER A 192 17.84 -16.28 12.70
CA SER A 192 18.91 -15.65 13.49
C SER A 192 18.92 -14.12 13.32
N LYS A 193 19.51 -13.38 14.26
CA LYS A 193 19.70 -11.91 14.17
C LYS A 193 20.29 -11.48 12.82
N LYS A 194 21.33 -12.17 12.35
CA LYS A 194 21.95 -11.92 11.04
C LYS A 194 20.96 -12.05 9.87
N ARG A 195 20.09 -13.05 9.92
CA ARG A 195 19.05 -13.29 8.91
C ARG A 195 17.91 -12.27 8.97
N VAL A 196 17.62 -11.71 10.16
CA VAL A 196 16.66 -10.62 10.30
C VAL A 196 17.20 -9.32 9.72
N HIS A 197 18.48 -8.99 9.98
CA HIS A 197 19.16 -7.87 9.32
C HIS A 197 19.10 -7.99 7.79
N GLU A 198 19.46 -9.17 7.26
CA GLU A 198 19.38 -9.45 5.82
C GLU A 198 17.95 -9.32 5.27
N LEU A 199 16.95 -9.80 6.02
CA LEU A 199 15.52 -9.69 5.66
C LEU A 199 15.12 -8.23 5.46
N ARG A 200 15.46 -7.38 6.43
CA ARG A 200 15.11 -5.96 6.41
C ARG A 200 15.77 -5.26 5.23
N ASN A 201 17.07 -5.49 5.00
CA ASN A 201 17.79 -4.88 3.88
C ASN A 201 17.17 -5.29 2.54
N ILE A 202 16.89 -6.59 2.33
CA ILE A 202 16.24 -7.06 1.10
C ILE A 202 14.83 -6.47 0.95
N ALA A 203 14.07 -6.37 2.03
CA ALA A 203 12.75 -5.72 1.99
C ALA A 203 12.85 -4.25 1.55
N ILE A 204 13.80 -3.49 2.12
CA ILE A 204 14.06 -2.10 1.75
C ILE A 204 14.47 -2.00 0.27
N GLU A 205 15.39 -2.84 -0.19
CA GLU A 205 15.86 -2.85 -1.58
C GLU A 205 14.73 -3.13 -2.57
N VAL A 206 13.92 -4.17 -2.31
CA VAL A 206 12.77 -4.53 -3.16
C VAL A 206 11.78 -3.38 -3.23
N LEU A 207 11.43 -2.78 -2.09
CA LEU A 207 10.45 -1.70 -2.04
C LEU A 207 10.97 -0.42 -2.68
N LYS A 208 12.22 -0.02 -2.45
CA LYS A 208 12.84 1.13 -3.12
C LYS A 208 12.90 0.93 -4.64
N SER A 209 13.30 -0.27 -5.08
CA SER A 209 13.33 -0.62 -6.50
C SER A 209 11.94 -0.56 -7.14
N ALA A 210 10.90 -0.99 -6.40
CA ALA A 210 9.53 -0.88 -6.84
C ALA A 210 9.04 0.57 -6.91
N ILE A 211 9.27 1.38 -5.87
CA ILE A 211 8.90 2.80 -5.85
C ILE A 211 9.55 3.54 -7.02
N ALA A 212 10.86 3.33 -7.25
CA ALA A 212 11.60 3.98 -8.34
C ALA A 212 11.06 3.64 -9.74
N GLN A 213 10.27 2.58 -9.88
CA GLN A 213 9.66 2.14 -11.13
C GLN A 213 8.14 2.42 -11.18
N GLY A 214 7.62 3.21 -10.24
CA GLY A 214 6.19 3.52 -10.14
C GLY A 214 5.33 2.35 -9.64
N GLY A 215 5.93 1.38 -8.94
CA GLY A 215 5.27 0.15 -8.49
C GLY A 215 4.99 -0.85 -9.62
N THR A 216 4.22 -1.88 -9.28
CA THR A 216 3.64 -2.80 -10.27
C THR A 216 2.40 -2.18 -10.90
N THR A 217 2.15 -2.41 -12.20
CA THR A 217 0.93 -1.94 -12.88
C THR A 217 -0.32 -2.58 -12.28
N ILE A 218 -0.80 -2.07 -11.15
CA ILE A 218 -2.11 -2.43 -10.62
C ILE A 218 -2.92 -1.17 -10.79
N HIS A 219 -3.56 -1.01 -11.96
CA HIS A 219 -4.73 -0.20 -12.37
C HIS A 219 -5.19 1.04 -11.54
N SER A 220 -4.36 1.59 -10.66
CA SER A 220 -4.75 2.46 -9.55
C SER A 220 -4.45 3.93 -9.84
N PHE A 221 -3.89 4.23 -11.00
CA PHE A 221 -3.73 5.60 -11.48
C PHE A 221 -3.69 5.58 -13.02
N ASP A 222 -4.65 6.24 -13.66
CA ASP A 222 -4.72 6.43 -15.12
C ASP A 222 -4.90 7.91 -15.47
N ALA A 223 -4.48 8.83 -14.59
CA ALA A 223 -4.27 10.21 -15.01
C ALA A 223 -2.86 10.30 -15.61
N ASN A 224 -2.77 10.42 -16.94
CA ASN A 224 -1.54 10.68 -17.71
C ASN A 224 -0.63 9.49 -18.06
N GLY A 225 -1.10 8.23 -18.04
CA GLY A 225 -0.36 7.11 -18.64
C GLY A 225 0.90 6.66 -17.90
N ILE A 226 1.02 6.95 -16.59
CA ILE A 226 2.11 6.43 -15.76
C ILE A 226 1.81 4.98 -15.41
N HIS A 227 2.24 4.06 -16.29
CA HIS A 227 2.20 2.63 -16.02
C HIS A 227 3.42 2.22 -15.19
N GLY A 228 3.19 1.75 -13.96
CA GLY A 228 4.27 1.21 -13.13
C GLY A 228 4.94 0.02 -13.83
N LEU A 229 6.25 0.04 -14.05
CA LEU A 229 6.96 -0.95 -14.87
C LEU A 229 7.44 -2.18 -14.09
N PHE A 230 7.22 -2.23 -12.76
CA PHE A 230 7.85 -3.24 -11.91
C PHE A 230 7.39 -4.68 -12.18
N GLN A 231 6.23 -4.89 -12.82
CA GLN A 231 5.76 -6.24 -13.17
C GLN A 231 6.78 -7.00 -14.02
N VAL A 232 7.57 -6.30 -14.83
CA VAL A 232 8.59 -6.87 -15.72
C VAL A 232 9.79 -7.44 -14.94
N LYS A 233 9.98 -7.08 -13.67
CA LYS A 233 11.11 -7.53 -12.83
C LYS A 233 10.74 -8.54 -11.73
N LEU A 234 9.51 -9.04 -11.71
CA LEU A 234 9.10 -10.04 -10.73
C LEU A 234 9.83 -11.37 -10.98
N ASN A 235 10.52 -11.90 -9.96
CA ASN A 235 11.27 -13.13 -10.07
C ASN A 235 10.40 -14.37 -9.89
N VAL A 236 9.39 -14.30 -9.01
CA VAL A 236 8.57 -15.47 -8.67
C VAL A 236 7.08 -15.20 -8.72
N HIS A 237 6.62 -13.99 -8.39
CA HIS A 237 5.19 -13.72 -8.33
C HIS A 237 4.55 -13.86 -9.71
N VAL A 238 3.61 -14.80 -9.85
CA VAL A 238 2.91 -15.13 -11.12
C VAL A 238 3.84 -15.65 -12.23
N GLN A 239 5.13 -15.85 -11.94
CA GLN A 239 6.09 -16.44 -12.86
C GLN A 239 5.96 -17.97 -12.91
N LYS A 240 6.38 -18.55 -14.03
CA LYS A 240 6.39 -20.01 -14.25
C LYS A 240 7.78 -20.63 -14.11
N ILE A 241 8.83 -19.89 -14.44
CA ILE A 241 10.22 -20.38 -14.48
C ILE A 241 11.07 -19.51 -13.56
N CYS A 242 11.91 -20.16 -12.75
CA CYS A 242 12.84 -19.50 -11.85
C CYS A 242 13.98 -18.85 -12.65
N PRO A 243 14.25 -17.54 -12.49
CA PRO A 243 15.32 -16.87 -13.23
C PRO A 243 16.73 -17.34 -12.84
N VAL A 244 16.89 -17.95 -11.66
CA VAL A 244 18.19 -18.39 -11.13
C VAL A 244 18.53 -19.82 -11.54
N CYS A 245 17.59 -20.77 -11.39
CA CYS A 245 17.86 -22.19 -11.61
C CYS A 245 17.11 -22.79 -12.79
N GLN A 246 16.31 -22.00 -13.51
CA GLN A 246 15.46 -22.43 -14.63
C GLN A 246 14.44 -23.54 -14.29
N GLY A 247 14.25 -23.83 -13.01
CA GLY A 247 13.26 -24.78 -12.52
C GLY A 247 11.87 -24.17 -12.40
N GLU A 248 10.85 -25.02 -12.29
CA GLU A 248 9.45 -24.60 -12.16
C GLU A 248 9.19 -23.79 -10.88
N ILE A 249 8.47 -22.67 -11.00
CA ILE A 249 7.91 -21.93 -9.87
C ILE A 249 6.59 -22.60 -9.44
N LYS A 250 6.50 -22.96 -8.16
CA LYS A 250 5.29 -23.57 -7.61
C LYS A 250 4.40 -22.52 -6.96
N LYS A 251 3.09 -22.66 -7.20
CA LYS A 251 2.05 -21.92 -6.48
C LYS A 251 1.44 -22.82 -5.41
N ILE A 252 1.53 -22.40 -4.15
CA ILE A 252 0.88 -23.03 -3.00
C ILE A 252 0.00 -22.02 -2.26
N VAL A 253 -0.79 -22.49 -1.31
CA VAL A 253 -1.53 -21.62 -0.38
C VAL A 253 -0.83 -21.63 0.96
N VAL A 254 -0.48 -20.45 1.49
CA VAL A 254 0.05 -20.28 2.84
C VAL A 254 -0.85 -19.29 3.56
N ASN A 255 -1.51 -19.74 4.63
CA ASN A 255 -2.47 -18.95 5.41
C ASN A 255 -3.50 -18.21 4.52
N GLN A 256 -4.18 -18.95 3.64
CA GLN A 256 -5.19 -18.44 2.69
C GLN A 256 -4.66 -17.48 1.60
N ARG A 257 -3.33 -17.32 1.47
CA ARG A 257 -2.72 -16.44 0.46
C ARG A 257 -1.95 -17.24 -0.59
N GLY A 258 -2.22 -16.96 -1.86
CA GLY A 258 -1.51 -17.53 -3.00
C GLY A 258 -0.02 -17.18 -2.93
N THR A 259 0.83 -18.20 -2.94
CA THR A 259 2.26 -18.11 -2.65
C THR A 259 3.06 -18.74 -3.76
N TYR A 260 3.91 -17.94 -4.38
CA TYR A 260 4.80 -18.35 -5.47
C TYR A 260 6.20 -18.49 -4.93
N TYR A 261 6.86 -19.62 -5.19
CA TYR A 261 8.21 -19.87 -4.71
C TYR A 261 8.92 -20.91 -5.61
N CYS A 262 10.25 -20.85 -5.63
CA CYS A 262 11.10 -21.83 -6.30
C CYS A 262 11.53 -22.93 -5.31
N PRO A 263 11.11 -24.20 -5.47
CA PRO A 263 11.46 -25.28 -4.54
C PRO A 263 12.96 -25.61 -4.52
N HIS A 264 13.70 -25.30 -5.59
CA HIS A 264 15.13 -25.53 -5.68
C HIS A 264 15.94 -24.43 -4.97
N CYS A 265 15.59 -23.16 -5.20
CA CYS A 265 16.30 -22.02 -4.65
C CYS A 265 15.89 -21.72 -3.19
N GLN A 266 14.64 -21.96 -2.83
CA GLN A 266 14.08 -21.69 -1.51
C GLN A 266 13.90 -22.99 -0.72
N LYS A 267 15.02 -23.56 -0.26
CA LYS A 267 15.00 -24.83 0.46
C LYS A 267 14.40 -24.65 1.85
N ARG A 268 13.54 -25.59 2.24
CA ARG A 268 13.07 -25.70 3.63
C ARG A 268 14.22 -26.20 4.49
N ARG A 269 14.71 -25.34 5.39
CA ARG A 269 15.69 -25.74 6.40
C ARG A 269 14.91 -26.11 7.66
N TYR A 270 15.00 -27.38 8.06
CA TYR A 270 14.33 -27.92 9.25
C TYR A 270 14.97 -27.41 10.53
#